data_AF-A0AAN6L7W9-F1
#
_entry.id   AF-A0AAN6L7W9-F1
#
_cell.length_a   1.000
_cell.length_b   1.000
_cell.length_c   1.000
_cell.angle_alpha   90.00
_cell.angle_beta   90.00
_cell.angle_gamma   90.00
#
_symmetry.space_group_name_H-M   'P 1'
#
loop_
_entity.id
_entity.type
_entity.pdbx_description
1 polymer ?
#
loop_
_entity_poly.entity_id
_entity_poly.type
_entity_poly.pdbx_seq_one_letter_code
_entity_poly.pdbx_strand_id
1 'polypeptide(L)'
;MPPRDLKRLAPSAYTVAIICPLEVEMSAARFMLEEHHRPSTAQGDKSIYIAGEVQGHNVVIASLPMNYKGTAPVATVASYMEHTFPSITLRLLVGIGGGVPSEEADVRIGDVVVSSPKDTYGGVVQHVLSYIEPPPPTF
;
A
#
# COMPACT_ATOMS: atom_id res chain seq x y z
N MET A 1 25.40 -12.21 9.25
CA MET A 1 24.30 -12.42 10.22
C MET A 1 23.84 -13.87 10.10
N PRO A 2 23.66 -14.61 11.20
CA PRO A 2 23.02 -15.92 11.14
C PRO A 2 21.56 -15.77 10.64
N PRO A 3 20.97 -16.80 10.02
CA PRO A 3 19.57 -16.76 9.63
C PRO A 3 18.71 -16.55 10.87
N ARG A 4 17.84 -15.53 10.88
CA ARG A 4 16.80 -15.45 11.91
C ARG A 4 15.73 -16.46 11.53
N ASP A 5 15.47 -17.43 12.41
CA ASP A 5 14.29 -18.27 12.31
C ASP A 5 13.04 -17.41 12.51
N LEU A 6 12.49 -16.90 11.41
CA LEU A 6 11.29 -16.07 11.45
C LEU A 6 10.08 -16.93 11.87
N LYS A 7 9.31 -16.40 12.82
CA LYS A 7 8.05 -16.99 13.27
C LYS A 7 7.11 -17.19 12.07
N ARG A 8 6.52 -18.37 11.97
CA ARG A 8 5.54 -18.70 10.93
C ARG A 8 4.15 -18.76 11.54
N LEU A 9 3.26 -17.91 11.07
CA LEU A 9 1.86 -17.86 11.50
C LEU A 9 0.94 -18.31 10.36
N ALA A 10 -0.22 -18.86 10.73
CA ALA A 10 -1.27 -19.16 9.76
C ALA A 10 -1.80 -17.85 9.14
N PRO A 11 -2.30 -17.87 7.88
CA PRO A 11 -2.84 -16.66 7.26
C PRO A 11 -4.02 -16.03 8.01
N SER A 12 -4.80 -16.83 8.75
CA SER A 12 -5.88 -16.35 9.63
C SER A 12 -5.40 -15.61 10.89
N ALA A 13 -4.09 -15.59 11.18
CA ALA A 13 -3.56 -14.84 12.30
C ALA A 13 -3.45 -13.33 12.02
N TYR A 14 -3.51 -12.92 10.75
CA TYR A 14 -3.34 -11.53 10.33
C TYR A 14 -4.68 -10.81 10.23
N THR A 15 -4.76 -9.64 10.85
CA THR A 15 -6.00 -8.85 10.93
C THR A 15 -5.91 -7.51 10.22
N VAL A 16 -4.69 -7.05 9.90
CA VAL A 16 -4.41 -5.76 9.24
C VAL A 16 -3.65 -5.99 7.94
N ALA A 17 -4.17 -5.43 6.85
CA ALA A 17 -3.49 -5.31 5.57
C ALA A 17 -2.98 -3.88 5.36
N ILE A 18 -1.73 -3.75 4.92
CA ILE A 18 -1.18 -2.51 4.36
C ILE A 18 -0.79 -2.79 2.91
N ILE A 19 -1.33 -2.03 1.97
CA ILE A 19 -0.97 -2.10 0.56
C ILE A 19 -0.11 -0.89 0.24
N CYS A 20 1.10 -1.14 -0.26
CA CYS A 20 2.07 -0.13 -0.66
C CYS A 20 2.33 -0.25 -2.17
N PRO A 21 1.80 0.68 -2.99
CA PRO A 21 1.99 0.66 -4.43
C PRO A 21 3.46 0.66 -4.90
N LEU A 22 4.36 1.32 -4.17
CA LEU A 22 5.76 1.49 -4.50
C LEU A 22 6.69 0.80 -3.50
N GLU A 23 7.86 0.37 -3.96
CA GLU A 23 8.88 -0.27 -3.13
C GLU A 23 9.38 0.64 -1.99
N VAL A 24 9.48 1.95 -2.24
CA VAL A 24 9.87 2.92 -1.20
C VAL A 24 8.83 3.03 -0.09
N GLU A 25 7.54 2.93 -0.43
CA GLU A 25 6.43 2.95 0.53
C GLU A 25 6.42 1.64 1.33
N MET A 26 6.60 0.50 0.66
CA MET A 26 6.71 -0.81 1.31
C MET A 26 7.92 -0.85 2.25
N SER A 27 9.04 -0.25 1.85
CA SER A 27 10.25 -0.18 2.68
C SER A 27 9.95 0.56 3.98
N ALA A 28 9.30 1.72 3.91
CA ALA A 28 8.89 2.46 5.10
C ALA A 28 7.96 1.63 6.00
N ALA A 29 6.92 1.01 5.44
CA ALA A 29 6.00 0.16 6.20
C ALA A 29 6.71 -1.05 6.84
N ARG A 30 7.66 -1.66 6.14
CA ARG A 30 8.48 -2.76 6.67
C ARG A 30 9.31 -2.31 7.89
N PHE A 31 9.87 -1.11 7.87
CA PHE A 31 10.64 -0.58 9.00
C PHE A 31 9.80 -0.30 10.24
N MET A 32 8.47 -0.21 10.10
CA MET A 32 7.55 -0.10 11.24
C MET A 32 7.34 -1.43 11.97
N LEU A 33 7.72 -2.57 11.39
CA LEU A 33 7.53 -3.89 11.98
C LEU A 33 8.50 -4.14 13.15
N GLU A 34 7.95 -4.49 14.31
CA GLU A 34 8.71 -4.85 15.51
C GLU A 34 9.22 -6.29 15.43
N GLU A 35 8.36 -7.20 14.96
CA GLU A 35 8.70 -8.58 14.64
C GLU A 35 8.49 -8.86 13.15
N HIS A 36 9.33 -9.72 12.57
CA HIS A 36 9.16 -10.19 11.20
C HIS A 36 8.68 -11.65 11.21
N HIS A 37 7.68 -11.94 10.40
CA HIS A 37 7.12 -13.27 10.21
C HIS A 37 7.45 -13.79 8.82
N ARG A 38 7.44 -15.12 8.66
CA ARG A 38 7.43 -15.75 7.34
C ARG A 38 5.97 -15.87 6.88
N PRO A 39 5.52 -15.09 5.88
CA PRO A 39 4.15 -15.19 5.39
C PRO A 39 3.94 -16.54 4.70
N SER A 40 2.74 -17.09 4.85
CA SER A 40 2.24 -18.19 4.03
C SER A 40 1.39 -17.59 2.91
N THR A 41 1.67 -17.97 1.66
CA THR A 41 0.92 -17.50 0.49
C THR A 41 -0.06 -18.57 0.00
N ALA A 42 -1.19 -18.15 -0.55
CA ALA A 42 -2.15 -19.07 -1.16
C ALA A 42 -1.67 -19.52 -2.55
N GLN A 43 -2.14 -20.67 -3.01
CA GLN A 43 -1.84 -21.18 -4.33
C GLN A 43 -2.43 -20.25 -5.41
N GLY A 44 -1.57 -19.73 -6.30
CA GLY A 44 -1.97 -18.83 -7.38
C GLY A 44 -1.85 -17.33 -7.05
N ASP A 45 -1.61 -16.97 -5.79
CA ASP A 45 -1.31 -15.60 -5.39
C ASP A 45 0.14 -15.25 -5.75
N LYS A 46 0.32 -14.28 -6.65
CA LYS A 46 1.63 -13.83 -7.13
C LYS A 46 2.10 -12.55 -6.44
N SER A 47 1.35 -12.08 -5.44
CA SER A 47 1.66 -10.86 -4.71
C SER A 47 2.86 -11.08 -3.80
N ILE A 48 3.66 -10.04 -3.63
CA ILE A 48 4.80 -10.05 -2.71
C ILE A 48 4.29 -9.58 -1.35
N TYR A 49 4.47 -10.41 -0.33
CA TYR A 49 4.09 -10.10 1.04
C TYR A 49 5.29 -10.01 1.97
N ILE A 50 5.22 -9.04 2.86
CA ILE A 50 6.01 -8.96 4.09
C ILE A 50 5.02 -9.08 5.24
N ALA A 51 5.37 -9.83 6.27
CA ALA A 51 4.51 -10.04 7.41
C ALA A 51 5.27 -9.77 8.70
N GLY A 52 4.55 -9.35 9.73
CA GLY A 52 5.14 -9.03 11.02
C GLY A 52 4.13 -8.59 12.05
N GLU A 53 4.64 -7.93 13.07
CA GLU A 53 3.85 -7.35 14.17
C GLU A 53 4.10 -5.85 14.28
N VAL A 54 3.05 -5.09 14.54
CA VAL A 54 3.11 -3.68 14.95
C VAL A 54 2.24 -3.52 16.19
N GLN A 55 2.82 -3.19 17.33
CA GLN A 55 2.11 -2.92 18.58
C GLN A 55 1.11 -4.03 18.96
N GLY A 56 1.51 -5.30 18.84
CA GLY A 56 0.65 -6.45 19.14
C GLY A 56 -0.32 -6.85 18.02
N HIS A 57 -0.38 -6.13 16.90
CA HIS A 57 -1.20 -6.50 15.75
C HIS A 57 -0.37 -7.24 14.70
N ASN A 58 -0.87 -8.41 14.26
CA ASN A 58 -0.29 -9.13 13.13
C ASN A 58 -0.67 -8.42 11.83
N VAL A 59 0.33 -7.85 11.16
CA VAL A 59 0.17 -7.07 9.93
C VAL A 59 0.77 -7.83 8.75
N VAL A 60 0.08 -7.78 7.62
CA VAL A 60 0.62 -8.14 6.31
C VAL A 60 0.72 -6.91 5.42
N ILE A 61 1.90 -6.70 4.85
CA ILE A 61 2.22 -5.62 3.91
C ILE A 61 2.35 -6.25 2.52
N ALA A 62 1.65 -5.69 1.54
CA ALA A 62 1.72 -6.13 0.16
C ALA A 62 2.30 -5.03 -0.73
N SER A 63 3.12 -5.43 -1.71
CA SER A 63 3.54 -4.55 -2.81
C SER A 63 2.97 -5.02 -4.14
N LEU A 64 2.77 -4.07 -5.05
CA LEU A 64 2.49 -4.39 -6.44
C LEU A 64 3.70 -5.06 -7.10
N PRO A 65 3.48 -5.97 -8.07
CA PRO A 65 4.59 -6.50 -8.87
C PRO A 65 5.28 -5.36 -9.62
N MET A 66 6.59 -5.48 -9.79
CA MET A 66 7.43 -4.51 -10.50
C MET A 66 6.82 -4.19 -11.88
N ASN A 67 6.65 -2.91 -12.20
CA ASN A 67 6.04 -2.35 -13.42
C ASN A 67 4.50 -2.17 -13.43
N TYR A 68 3.78 -2.52 -12.36
CA TYR A 68 2.36 -2.23 -12.26
C TYR A 68 2.12 -0.96 -11.41
N LYS A 69 1.38 0.00 -11.95
CA LYS A 69 0.96 1.23 -11.26
C LYS A 69 -0.53 1.48 -11.47
N GLY A 70 -1.14 2.20 -10.54
CA GLY A 70 -2.55 2.61 -10.63
C GLY A 70 -3.51 1.71 -9.86
N THR A 71 -4.80 2.01 -9.98
CA THR A 71 -5.89 1.45 -9.16
C THR A 71 -6.18 -0.02 -9.44
N ALA A 72 -6.15 -0.46 -10.70
CA ALA A 72 -6.49 -1.85 -11.06
C ALA A 72 -5.51 -2.90 -10.47
N PRO A 73 -4.18 -2.69 -10.52
CA PRO A 73 -3.25 -3.58 -9.82
C PRO A 73 -3.45 -3.61 -8.30
N VAL A 74 -3.75 -2.46 -7.67
CA VAL A 74 -4.06 -2.37 -6.23
C VAL A 74 -5.30 -3.17 -5.87
N ALA A 75 -6.37 -3.02 -6.65
CA ALA A 75 -7.61 -3.79 -6.46
C ALA A 75 -7.35 -5.30 -6.57
N THR A 76 -6.53 -5.71 -7.53
CA THR A 76 -6.16 -7.12 -7.73
C THR A 76 -5.41 -7.68 -6.51
N VAL A 77 -4.41 -6.95 -6.00
CA VAL A 77 -3.69 -7.35 -4.78
C VAL A 77 -4.62 -7.38 -3.57
N ALA A 78 -5.51 -6.40 -3.42
CA ALA A 78 -6.49 -6.38 -2.34
C ALA A 78 -7.41 -7.63 -2.37
N SER A 79 -7.85 -8.05 -3.56
CA SER A 79 -8.64 -9.27 -3.74
C SER A 79 -7.84 -10.54 -3.42
N TYR A 80 -6.56 -10.61 -3.83
CA TYR A 80 -5.70 -11.72 -3.43
C TYR A 80 -5.49 -11.78 -1.91
N MET A 81 -5.29 -10.63 -1.25
CA MET A 81 -5.15 -10.56 0.20
C MET A 81 -6.41 -11.06 0.92
N GLU A 82 -7.60 -10.75 0.41
CA GLU A 82 -8.86 -11.22 0.98
C GLU A 82 -8.97 -12.76 0.95
N HIS A 83 -8.52 -13.39 -0.13
CA HIS A 83 -8.50 -14.84 -0.24
C HIS A 83 -7.37 -15.49 0.58
N THR A 84 -6.18 -14.90 0.56
CA THR A 84 -5.01 -15.46 1.24
C THR A 84 -5.10 -15.29 2.76
N PHE A 85 -5.60 -14.16 3.24
CA PHE A 85 -5.65 -13.79 4.66
C PHE A 85 -7.10 -13.51 5.10
N PRO A 86 -7.88 -14.55 5.40
CA PRO A 86 -9.34 -14.43 5.57
C PRO A 86 -9.77 -13.64 6.81
N SER A 87 -8.86 -13.40 7.77
CA SER A 87 -9.14 -12.71 9.02
C SER A 87 -8.85 -11.20 8.98
N ILE A 88 -8.49 -10.66 7.81
CA ILE A 88 -8.24 -9.23 7.64
C ILE A 88 -9.54 -8.44 7.70
N THR A 89 -9.63 -7.58 8.71
CA THR A 89 -10.76 -6.67 8.93
C THR A 89 -10.40 -5.23 8.58
N LEU A 90 -9.13 -4.83 8.74
CA LEU A 90 -8.63 -3.50 8.39
C LEU A 90 -7.72 -3.56 7.17
N ARG A 91 -8.00 -2.74 6.16
CA ARG A 91 -7.19 -2.62 4.94
C ARG A 91 -6.80 -1.16 4.74
N LEU A 92 -5.51 -0.89 4.65
CA LEU A 92 -4.94 0.45 4.46
C LEU A 92 -4.21 0.49 3.14
N LEU A 93 -4.53 1.47 2.29
CA LEU A 93 -3.67 1.84 1.16
C LEU A 93 -2.78 2.99 1.65
N VAL A 94 -1.47 2.74 1.74
CA VAL A 94 -0.51 3.72 2.29
C VAL A 94 0.56 3.98 1.24
N GLY A 95 0.75 5.26 0.92
CA GLY A 95 1.73 5.68 -0.05
C GLY A 95 2.00 7.18 -0.02
N ILE A 96 2.86 7.63 -0.92
CA ILE A 96 3.16 9.04 -1.14
C ILE A 96 2.22 9.61 -2.20
N GLY A 97 1.92 10.90 -2.09
CA GLY A 97 1.07 11.63 -3.02
C GLY A 97 1.61 13.04 -3.29
N GLY A 98 1.15 13.64 -4.39
CA GLY A 98 1.35 15.06 -4.66
C GLY A 98 0.18 15.87 -4.10
N GLY A 99 0.48 16.95 -3.36
CA GLY A 99 -0.51 17.90 -2.88
C GLY A 99 -0.73 19.04 -3.88
N VAL A 100 -1.97 19.54 -3.95
CA VAL A 100 -2.31 20.78 -4.66
C VAL A 100 -2.83 21.76 -3.61
N PRO A 101 -1.99 22.72 -3.15
CA PRO A 101 -2.42 23.69 -2.15
C PRO A 101 -3.50 24.63 -2.71
N SER A 102 -4.45 25.04 -1.87
CA SER A 102 -5.46 26.06 -2.17
C SER A 102 -5.67 26.98 -0.96
N GLU A 103 -6.47 28.05 -1.10
CA GLU A 103 -6.81 28.92 0.04
C GLU A 103 -7.59 28.16 1.13
N GLU A 104 -8.36 27.14 0.74
CA GLU A 104 -9.14 26.29 1.64
C GLU A 104 -8.32 25.13 2.23
N ALA A 105 -7.17 24.79 1.63
CA ALA A 105 -6.31 23.68 2.05
C ALA A 105 -4.82 23.99 1.81
N ASP A 106 -4.13 24.44 2.85
CA ASP A 106 -2.69 24.68 2.86
C ASP A 106 -1.90 23.37 3.03
N VAL A 107 -1.85 22.56 1.97
CA VAL A 107 -1.12 21.29 1.93
C VAL A 107 0.38 21.55 1.73
N ARG A 108 1.22 21.01 2.59
CA ARG A 108 2.67 21.19 2.57
C ARG A 108 3.43 19.86 2.52
N ILE A 109 4.69 19.92 2.09
CA ILE A 109 5.57 18.74 2.08
C ILE A 109 5.72 18.23 3.52
N GLY A 110 5.41 16.94 3.70
CA GLY A 110 5.46 16.27 5.00
C GLY A 110 4.11 16.12 5.68
N ASP A 111 3.05 16.74 5.14
CA ASP A 111 1.70 16.54 5.66
C ASP A 111 1.23 15.09 5.42
N VAL A 112 0.49 14.57 6.39
CA VAL A 112 -0.21 13.28 6.29
C VAL A 112 -1.67 13.56 5.97
N VAL A 113 -2.14 13.00 4.86
CA VAL A 113 -3.53 13.12 4.42
C VAL A 113 -4.24 11.78 4.62
N VAL A 114 -5.41 11.81 5.25
CA VAL A 114 -6.28 10.65 5.40
C VAL A 114 -7.52 10.85 4.54
N SER A 115 -7.79 9.91 3.65
CA SER A 115 -8.98 9.96 2.81
C SER A 115 -10.24 9.77 3.65
N SER A 116 -11.21 10.66 3.46
CA SER A 116 -12.54 10.55 4.04
C SER A 116 -13.55 10.61 2.89
N PRO A 117 -14.39 9.58 2.71
CA PRO A 117 -15.43 9.61 1.69
C PRO A 117 -16.38 10.80 1.93
N LYS A 118 -16.70 11.54 0.86
CA LYS A 118 -17.68 12.63 0.89
C LYS A 118 -18.52 12.58 -0.37
N ASP A 119 -19.83 12.57 -0.20
CA ASP A 119 -20.81 12.46 -1.28
C ASP A 119 -20.53 11.26 -2.20
N THR A 120 -20.22 11.49 -3.47
CA THR A 120 -19.91 10.44 -4.46
C THR A 120 -18.41 10.13 -4.58
N TYR A 121 -17.54 10.83 -3.84
CA TYR A 121 -16.10 10.63 -3.89
C TYR A 121 -15.63 9.69 -2.79
N GLY A 122 -14.89 8.64 -3.17
CA GLY A 122 -14.32 7.64 -2.25
C GLY A 122 -13.16 8.14 -1.38
N GLY A 123 -13.00 9.46 -1.23
CA GLY A 123 -11.96 10.10 -0.41
C GLY A 123 -10.56 10.17 -1.07
N VAL A 124 -10.32 9.46 -2.17
CA VAL A 124 -9.10 9.57 -3.00
C VAL A 124 -9.51 9.83 -4.44
N VAL A 125 -9.03 10.93 -5.02
CA VAL A 125 -9.22 11.23 -6.44
C VAL A 125 -7.88 11.08 -7.15
N GLN A 126 -7.79 10.13 -8.09
CA GLN A 126 -6.59 9.97 -8.90
C GLN A 126 -6.57 11.03 -10.00
N HIS A 127 -5.60 11.93 -9.95
CA HIS A 127 -5.29 12.83 -11.06
C HIS A 127 -4.21 12.20 -11.94
N VAL A 128 -4.50 12.02 -13.23
CA VAL A 128 -3.49 11.65 -14.23
C VAL A 128 -2.90 12.94 -14.79
N LEU A 129 -1.61 13.18 -14.55
CA LEU A 129 -0.91 14.29 -15.19
C LEU A 129 -0.58 13.85 -16.63
N SER A 130 -1.44 14.18 -17.60
CA SER A 130 -1.06 14.08 -19.00
C SER A 130 -0.02 15.18 -19.27
N TYR A 131 1.23 14.79 -19.51
CA TYR A 131 2.21 15.70 -20.07
C TYR A 131 1.78 16.00 -21.51
N ILE A 132 1.22 17.20 -21.74
CA ILE A 132 1.06 17.72 -23.08
C ILE A 132 2.44 18.31 -23.41
N GLU A 133 3.16 17.72 -24.36
CA GLU A 133 4.38 18.37 -24.85
C GLU A 133 4.01 19.79 -25.32
N PRO A 134 4.75 20.83 -24.88
CA PRO A 134 4.54 22.16 -25.44
C PRO A 134 4.76 22.08 -26.96
N PRO A 135 3.94 22.78 -27.77
CA PRO A 135 4.13 22.77 -29.21
C PRO A 135 5.58 23.17 -29.54
N PRO A 136 6.23 22.52 -30.52
CA PRO A 136 7.60 22.86 -30.88
C PRO A 136 7.68 24.35 -31.24
N PRO A 137 8.77 25.05 -30.87
CA PRO A 137 8.92 26.45 -31.20
C PRO A 137 8.80 26.62 -32.71
N THR A 138 7.86 27.47 -33.12
CA THR A 138 7.71 27.88 -34.51
C THR A 138 8.87 28.83 -34.81
N PHE A 139 9.81 28.38 -35.65
CA PHE A 139 10.81 29.24 -36.27
C PHE A 139 10.24 29.84 -37.56
#